data_AF-A0A932F7A0-F1
#
_entry.id   AF-A0A932F7A0-F1
#
_cell.length_a   1.000
_cell.length_b   1.000
_cell.length_c   1.000
_cell.angle_alpha   90.00
_cell.angle_beta   90.00
_cell.angle_gamma   90.00
#
_symmetry.space_group_name_H-M   'P 1'
#
loop_
_entity.id
_entity.type
_entity.pdbx_description
1 polymer ?
#
loop_
_entity_poly.entity_id
_entity_poly.type
_entity_poly.pdbx_seq_one_letter_code
_entity_poly.pdbx_strand_id
1 'polypeptide(L)'
;MNNFLSCELRLVKACESVGEVELGQPLLFQYWSDQLAVFEEPTIFLHEKLVAVGRAPSKHTWEAAGYDLLTWFQWCQLTGIDWRDATEADRQQFADDYAASASDAKTINRKLTIARRFYDFCRNEGWYHRDIGRSREEWRVGNRPLDEDALAHTRTTGTTKEKDPLLRKVGRNVVVRPLQLAQVRKLLNIAGERVESERRGKKKRGAKPTTALFLGHPGSKAAGKPISRSAVQKMFELACRQSGIVEEFEVADLETGKTHIKTVAAHSFHDLRHNCAVLTYHAEKANGNPEPWKIVQVKLGHKSVKVTMDTYLAHVEIFGEKQGLTDIRRLIGL
;
A
#
# COMPACT_ATOMS: atom_id res chain seq x y z
N MET A 1 16.65 49.31 5.27
CA MET A 1 16.84 48.75 3.91
C MET A 1 15.72 47.77 3.70
N ASN A 2 14.98 47.87 2.60
CA ASN A 2 13.91 46.95 2.27
C ASN A 2 14.54 45.62 1.86
N ASN A 3 14.56 44.65 2.77
CA ASN A 3 15.06 43.31 2.53
C ASN A 3 14.06 42.26 3.01
N PHE A 4 14.36 40.99 2.72
CA PHE A 4 13.52 39.86 3.09
C PHE A 4 13.25 39.79 4.60
N LEU A 5 14.25 40.04 5.44
CA LEU A 5 14.13 39.95 6.90
C LEU A 5 13.28 41.08 7.50
N SER A 6 13.16 42.21 6.81
CA SER A 6 12.43 43.39 7.28
C SER A 6 11.01 43.52 6.72
N CYS A 7 10.56 42.56 5.91
CA CYS A 7 9.23 42.60 5.27
C CYS A 7 8.22 41.70 6.00
N GLU A 8 6.94 42.02 5.90
CA GLU A 8 5.86 41.09 6.23
C GLU A 8 5.50 40.27 4.98
N LEU A 9 5.51 38.94 5.10
CA LEU A 9 5.12 38.05 4.02
C LEU A 9 3.63 37.71 4.09
N ARG A 10 2.93 37.86 2.96
CA ARG A 10 1.53 37.44 2.85
C ARG A 10 1.30 36.62 1.59
N LEU A 11 0.42 35.63 1.71
CA LEU A 11 -0.11 34.86 0.59
C LEU A 11 -1.48 35.41 0.21
N VAL A 12 -1.64 35.73 -1.07
CA VAL A 12 -2.89 36.19 -1.67
C VAL A 12 -3.30 35.21 -2.75
N LYS A 13 -4.60 34.95 -2.87
CA LYS A 13 -5.14 34.08 -3.92
C LYS A 13 -5.69 34.92 -5.07
N ALA A 14 -5.35 34.55 -6.29
CA ALA A 14 -5.92 35.19 -7.48
C ALA A 14 -7.45 35.02 -7.50
N CYS A 15 -8.18 36.14 -7.59
CA CYS A 15 -9.64 36.18 -7.66
C CYS A 15 -10.18 36.06 -9.09
N GLU A 16 -9.33 36.22 -10.08
CA GLU A 16 -9.61 36.10 -11.52
C GLU A 16 -8.35 35.58 -12.24
N SER A 17 -8.52 35.05 -13.45
CA SER A 17 -7.38 34.68 -14.30
C SER A 17 -6.92 35.92 -15.07
N VAL A 18 -5.65 36.30 -14.92
CA VAL A 18 -5.07 37.49 -15.56
C VAL A 18 -3.69 37.16 -16.10
N GLY A 19 -3.50 37.27 -17.41
CA GLY A 19 -2.26 36.89 -18.08
C GLY A 19 -1.93 35.41 -17.85
N GLU A 20 -0.79 35.14 -17.23
CA GLU A 20 -0.34 33.79 -16.87
C GLU A 20 -0.87 33.32 -15.50
N VAL A 21 -1.55 34.18 -14.74
CA VAL A 21 -2.08 33.83 -13.41
C VAL A 21 -3.44 33.15 -13.54
N GLU A 22 -3.58 31.98 -12.93
CA GLU A 22 -4.82 31.20 -12.92
C GLU A 22 -5.72 31.51 -11.71
N LEU A 23 -7.04 31.38 -11.88
CA LEU A 23 -8.02 31.59 -10.81
C LEU A 23 -7.75 30.67 -9.60
N GLY A 24 -7.47 31.29 -8.45
CA GLY A 24 -7.15 30.62 -7.19
C GLY A 24 -5.67 30.28 -6.99
N GLN A 25 -4.80 30.70 -7.91
CA GLN A 25 -3.34 30.57 -7.76
C GLN A 25 -2.86 31.33 -6.52
N PRO A 26 -2.05 30.70 -5.65
CA PRO A 26 -1.38 31.39 -4.55
C PRO A 26 -0.22 32.25 -5.09
N LEU A 27 -0.20 33.51 -4.65
CA LEU A 27 0.83 34.52 -4.94
C LEU A 27 1.42 34.98 -3.61
N LEU A 28 2.75 35.10 -3.52
CA LEU A 28 3.40 35.62 -2.32
C LEU A 28 3.83 37.07 -2.54
N PHE A 29 3.67 37.89 -1.50
CA PHE A 29 3.99 39.31 -1.50
C PHE A 29 4.84 39.69 -0.29
N GLN A 30 5.74 40.64 -0.49
CA GLN A 30 6.56 41.29 0.52
C GLN A 30 6.00 42.68 0.80
N TYR A 31 5.62 42.93 2.05
CA TYR A 31 5.09 44.20 2.53
C TYR A 31 6.13 44.89 3.41
N TRP A 32 6.53 46.09 3.03
CA TRP A 32 7.25 47.03 3.89
C TRP A 32 6.30 48.17 4.28
N SER A 33 6.75 49.04 5.20
CA SER A 33 5.94 50.19 5.64
C SER A 33 5.56 51.15 4.52
N ASP A 34 6.37 51.21 3.46
CA ASP A 34 6.29 52.19 2.37
C ASP A 34 6.17 51.54 0.98
N GLN A 35 6.33 50.22 0.88
CA GLN A 35 6.43 49.50 -0.39
C GLN A 35 5.73 48.14 -0.33
N LEU A 36 5.18 47.74 -1.48
CA LEU A 36 4.68 46.39 -1.73
C LEU A 36 5.40 45.85 -2.97
N ALA A 37 5.92 44.63 -2.88
CA ALA A 37 6.44 43.91 -4.04
C ALA A 37 5.94 42.48 -4.06
N VAL A 38 5.86 41.89 -5.26
CA VAL A 38 5.66 40.46 -5.42
C VAL A 38 6.93 39.76 -4.94
N PHE A 39 6.77 38.67 -4.19
CA PHE A 39 7.87 37.75 -3.93
C PHE A 39 7.99 36.84 -5.15
N GLU A 40 8.84 37.25 -6.10
CA GLU A 40 8.87 36.71 -7.45
C GLU A 40 9.22 35.22 -7.49
N GLU A 41 10.34 34.80 -6.88
CA GLU A 41 10.85 33.44 -7.04
C GLU A 41 9.88 32.37 -6.50
N PRO A 42 9.30 32.51 -5.29
CA PRO A 42 8.30 31.56 -4.81
C PRO A 42 7.02 31.58 -5.64
N THR A 43 6.63 32.76 -6.16
CA THR A 43 5.43 32.90 -6.97
C THR A 43 5.58 32.21 -8.34
N ILE A 44 6.73 32.38 -8.99
CA ILE A 44 7.09 31.70 -10.24
C ILE A 44 7.15 30.19 -10.01
N PHE A 45 7.78 29.73 -8.93
CA PHE A 45 7.82 28.31 -8.58
C PHE A 45 6.43 27.69 -8.46
N LEU A 46 5.52 28.37 -7.75
CA LEU A 46 4.14 27.90 -7.57
C LEU A 46 3.41 27.83 -8.91
N HIS A 47 3.59 28.83 -9.77
CA HIS A 47 3.02 28.82 -11.11
C HIS A 47 3.55 27.63 -11.94
N GLU A 48 4.86 27.57 -12.17
CA GLU A 48 5.44 26.63 -13.11
C GLU A 48 5.37 25.17 -12.65
N LYS A 49 5.61 24.92 -11.35
CA LYS A 49 5.80 23.54 -10.85
C LYS A 49 4.53 22.93 -10.28
N LEU A 50 3.45 23.70 -10.13
CA LEU A 50 2.18 23.22 -9.60
C LEU A 50 0.97 23.60 -10.45
N VAL A 51 0.89 24.84 -10.96
CA VAL A 51 -0.29 25.34 -11.69
C VAL A 51 -0.21 24.99 -13.18
N ALA A 52 0.87 25.34 -13.86
CA ALA A 52 1.03 25.19 -15.32
C ALA A 52 1.21 23.72 -15.78
N VAL A 53 1.48 22.79 -14.86
CA VAL A 53 1.70 21.38 -15.20
C VAL A 53 0.35 20.72 -15.53
N GLY A 54 0.13 20.29 -16.78
CA GLY A 54 -1.15 19.72 -17.26
C GLY A 54 -1.70 18.45 -16.57
N ARG A 55 -1.03 17.93 -15.53
CA ARG A 55 -1.56 16.93 -14.58
C ARG A 55 -1.94 17.58 -13.23
N ALA A 56 -2.31 18.87 -13.26
CA ALA A 56 -2.25 19.76 -12.11
C ALA A 56 -2.98 19.20 -10.86
N PRO A 57 -2.38 19.34 -9.67
CA PRO A 57 -3.07 19.13 -8.40
C PRO A 57 -4.30 20.04 -8.26
N SER A 58 -5.26 19.68 -7.40
CA SER A 58 -6.44 20.52 -7.17
C SER A 58 -6.06 21.90 -6.62
N LYS A 59 -6.95 22.91 -6.74
CA LYS A 59 -6.77 24.25 -6.13
C LYS A 59 -6.38 24.18 -4.65
N HIS A 60 -6.93 23.21 -3.92
CA HIS A 60 -6.56 22.95 -2.53
C HIS A 60 -5.09 22.54 -2.37
N THR A 61 -4.52 21.78 -3.31
CA THR A 61 -3.10 21.43 -3.26
C THR A 61 -2.20 22.61 -3.60
N TRP A 62 -2.61 23.50 -4.53
CA TRP A 62 -1.89 24.75 -4.79
C TRP A 62 -1.82 25.60 -3.53
N GLU A 63 -2.98 25.87 -2.92
CA GLU A 63 -3.10 26.64 -1.68
C GLU A 63 -2.26 26.03 -0.54
N ALA A 64 -2.36 24.71 -0.37
CA ALA A 64 -1.60 23.98 0.63
C ALA A 64 -0.07 24.14 0.45
N ALA A 65 0.42 24.12 -0.80
CA ALA A 65 1.83 24.32 -1.12
C ALA A 65 2.27 25.77 -0.90
N GLY A 66 1.43 26.75 -1.27
CA GLY A 66 1.70 28.16 -1.03
C GLY A 66 1.82 28.48 0.46
N TYR A 67 0.90 27.98 1.29
CA TYR A 67 0.98 28.14 2.74
C TYR A 67 2.19 27.44 3.34
N ASP A 68 2.58 26.28 2.84
CA ASP A 68 3.78 25.59 3.31
C ASP A 68 5.07 26.35 3.01
N LEU A 69 5.17 26.98 1.83
CA LEU A 69 6.28 27.88 1.51
C LEU A 69 6.27 29.14 2.37
N LEU A 70 5.11 29.79 2.52
CA LEU A 70 4.97 30.94 3.40
C LEU A 70 5.43 30.60 4.82
N THR A 71 5.03 29.43 5.33
CA THR A 71 5.42 28.93 6.64
C THR A 71 6.95 28.81 6.77
N TRP A 72 7.60 28.24 5.76
CA TRP A 72 9.05 28.09 5.71
C TRP A 72 9.75 29.46 5.74
N PHE A 73 9.32 30.40 4.90
CA PHE A 73 9.92 31.73 4.87
C PHE A 73 9.71 32.53 6.15
N GLN A 74 8.52 32.44 6.76
CA GLN A 74 8.25 33.06 8.05
C GLN A 74 9.16 32.47 9.15
N TRP A 75 9.42 31.16 9.11
CA TRP A 75 10.40 30.56 10.02
C TRP A 75 11.83 31.07 9.76
N CYS A 76 12.24 31.23 8.49
CA CYS A 76 13.52 31.88 8.16
C CYS A 76 13.60 33.31 8.71
N GLN A 77 12.53 34.11 8.58
CA GLN A 77 12.47 35.46 9.15
C GLN A 77 12.58 35.46 10.67
N LEU A 78 11.86 34.56 11.35
CA LEU A 78 11.89 34.42 12.82
C LEU A 78 13.27 34.01 13.34
N THR A 79 14.02 33.22 12.57
CA THR A 79 15.38 32.78 12.89
C THR A 79 16.47 33.73 12.40
N GLY A 80 16.09 34.80 11.69
CA GLY A 80 17.02 35.79 11.15
C GLY A 80 17.85 35.31 9.96
N ILE A 81 17.39 34.29 9.25
CA ILE A 81 18.08 33.66 8.13
C ILE A 81 17.48 34.20 6.82
N ASP A 82 18.31 34.77 5.94
CA ASP A 82 17.87 35.05 4.58
C ASP A 82 17.64 33.73 3.84
N TRP A 83 16.51 33.60 3.14
CA TRP A 83 16.18 32.36 2.44
C TRP A 83 17.26 31.95 1.41
N ARG A 84 18.01 32.90 0.83
CA ARG A 84 19.12 32.59 -0.09
C ARG A 84 20.33 31.97 0.61
N ASP A 85 20.47 32.20 1.91
CA ASP A 85 21.55 31.69 2.74
C ASP A 85 21.16 30.43 3.54
N ALA A 86 19.88 30.05 3.53
CA ALA A 86 19.41 28.86 4.22
C ALA A 86 20.11 27.57 3.73
N THR A 87 20.40 26.69 4.66
CA THR A 87 21.12 25.42 4.48
C THR A 87 20.26 24.21 4.81
N GLU A 88 20.75 23.02 4.48
CA GLU A 88 20.08 21.76 4.83
C GLU A 88 19.98 21.58 6.36
N ALA A 89 20.93 22.14 7.13
CA ALA A 89 20.88 22.17 8.58
C ALA A 89 19.71 23.03 9.10
N ASP A 90 19.45 24.17 8.45
CA ASP A 90 18.29 25.01 8.79
C ASP A 90 16.98 24.29 8.45
N ARG A 91 16.95 23.55 7.34
CA ARG A 91 15.80 22.71 6.98
C ARG A 91 15.54 21.61 8.02
N GLN A 92 16.59 21.03 8.59
CA GLN A 92 16.49 20.08 9.69
C GLN A 92 15.99 20.76 10.97
N GLN A 93 16.52 21.94 11.33
CA GLN A 93 16.08 22.67 12.53
C GLN A 93 14.60 23.05 12.44
N PHE A 94 14.13 23.50 11.29
CA PHE A 94 12.70 23.72 11.03
C PHE A 94 11.86 22.47 11.28
N ALA A 95 12.33 21.29 10.87
CA ALA A 95 11.63 20.03 11.10
C ALA A 95 11.53 19.70 12.59
N ASP A 96 12.55 20.05 13.38
CA ASP A 96 12.63 19.76 14.80
C ASP A 96 11.79 20.75 15.62
N ASP A 97 11.79 22.04 15.28
CA ASP A 97 10.93 23.05 15.89
C ASP A 97 9.44 22.73 15.69
N TYR A 98 9.07 22.28 14.49
CA TYR A 98 7.69 21.84 14.21
C TYR A 98 7.32 20.54 14.93
N ALA A 99 8.27 19.63 15.12
CA ALA A 99 8.02 18.43 15.92
C ALA A 99 7.83 18.80 17.40
N ALA A 100 8.59 19.76 17.92
CA ALA A 100 8.45 20.27 19.28
C ALA A 100 7.10 20.95 19.53
N SER A 101 6.50 21.58 18.50
CA SER A 101 5.15 22.17 18.57
C SER A 101 4.00 21.16 18.41
N ALA A 102 4.28 19.85 18.51
CA ALA A 102 3.32 18.76 18.38
C ALA A 102 2.64 18.66 17.00
N SER A 103 3.28 19.15 15.93
CA SER A 103 2.78 18.96 14.56
C SER A 103 2.90 17.52 14.10
N ASP A 104 1.94 17.03 13.32
CA ASP A 104 1.98 15.67 12.81
C ASP A 104 3.09 15.47 11.75
N ALA A 105 3.70 14.29 11.75
CA ALA A 105 4.82 13.96 10.86
C ALA A 105 4.48 14.08 9.36
N LYS A 106 3.21 13.91 8.96
CA LYS A 106 2.78 14.06 7.57
C LYS A 106 2.76 15.53 7.17
N THR A 107 2.34 16.42 8.05
CA THR A 107 2.38 17.88 7.86
C THR A 107 3.82 18.38 7.77
N ILE A 108 4.70 17.93 8.68
CA ILE A 108 6.14 18.26 8.64
C ILE A 108 6.74 17.82 7.30
N ASN A 109 6.53 16.56 6.91
CA ASN A 109 7.05 16.03 5.65
C ASN A 109 6.55 16.81 4.42
N ARG A 110 5.28 17.24 4.42
CA ARG A 110 4.70 18.04 3.34
C ARG A 110 5.42 19.39 3.20
N LYS A 111 5.66 20.08 4.31
CA LYS A 111 6.41 21.35 4.36
C LYS A 111 7.86 21.19 3.92
N LEU A 112 8.56 20.17 4.44
CA LEU A 112 9.94 19.87 4.04
C LEU A 112 10.07 19.56 2.54
N THR A 113 9.11 18.83 2.00
CA THR A 113 9.08 18.46 0.58
C THR A 113 8.89 19.69 -0.30
N ILE A 114 7.98 20.60 0.05
CA ILE A 114 7.77 21.79 -0.79
C ILE A 114 8.96 22.74 -0.73
N ALA A 115 9.54 22.95 0.46
CA ALA A 115 10.71 23.79 0.64
C ALA A 115 11.88 23.27 -0.20
N ARG A 116 12.15 21.96 -0.13
CA ARG A 116 13.17 21.32 -0.97
C ARG A 116 12.90 21.49 -2.46
N ARG A 117 11.67 21.24 -2.93
CA ARG A 117 11.32 21.39 -4.35
C ARG A 117 11.51 22.83 -4.83
N PHE A 118 11.23 23.81 -3.98
CA PHE A 118 11.49 25.22 -4.26
C PHE A 118 12.99 25.49 -4.41
N TYR A 119 13.83 25.03 -3.48
CA TYR A 119 15.29 25.22 -3.60
C TYR A 119 15.92 24.45 -4.77
N ASP A 120 15.41 23.25 -5.10
CA ASP A 120 15.82 22.52 -6.29
C ASP A 120 15.50 23.34 -7.57
N PHE A 121 14.34 24.01 -7.60
CA PHE A 121 13.98 24.91 -8.69
C PHE A 121 14.87 26.15 -8.73
N CYS A 122 15.01 26.88 -7.63
CA CYS A 122 15.88 28.06 -7.55
C CYS A 122 17.33 27.76 -7.90
N ARG A 123 17.82 26.54 -7.61
CA ARG A 123 19.14 26.10 -8.01
C ARG A 123 19.25 25.94 -9.53
N ASN A 124 18.23 25.38 -10.18
CA ASN A 124 18.20 25.22 -11.63
C ASN A 124 18.11 26.57 -12.35
N GLU A 125 17.38 27.53 -11.77
CA GLU A 125 17.29 28.91 -12.28
C GLU A 125 18.51 29.79 -11.90
N GLY A 126 19.42 29.27 -11.08
CA GLY A 126 20.62 30.00 -10.63
C GLY A 126 20.38 31.04 -9.54
N TRP A 127 19.22 31.05 -8.89
CA TRP A 127 18.87 31.96 -7.79
C TRP A 127 19.36 31.49 -6.41
N TYR A 128 19.82 30.24 -6.29
CA TYR A 128 20.26 29.64 -5.05
C TYR A 128 21.50 28.76 -5.22
N HIS A 129 22.46 28.89 -4.30
CA HIS A 129 23.79 28.27 -4.43
C HIS A 129 24.21 27.38 -3.25
N ARG A 130 23.44 27.30 -2.16
CA ARG A 130 23.82 26.51 -0.96
C ARG A 130 23.41 25.03 -1.11
N ASP A 131 23.22 24.28 -0.03
CA ASP A 131 23.19 22.81 -0.01
C ASP A 131 21.80 22.18 0.10
N ILE A 132 20.72 22.95 0.26
CA ILE A 132 19.37 22.38 0.41
C ILE A 132 19.03 21.45 -0.76
N GLY A 133 18.63 20.22 -0.45
CA GLY A 133 18.22 19.21 -1.43
C GLY A 133 19.34 18.41 -2.11
N ARG A 134 20.63 18.68 -1.81
CA ARG A 134 21.77 17.92 -2.36
C ARG A 134 21.88 16.50 -1.84
N SER A 135 21.51 16.26 -0.59
CA SER A 135 21.53 14.91 -0.02
C SER A 135 20.38 14.07 -0.60
N ARG A 136 20.73 13.00 -1.33
CA ARG A 136 19.79 12.01 -1.87
C ARG A 136 20.26 10.63 -1.44
N GLU A 137 19.42 9.91 -0.73
CA GLU A 137 19.65 8.50 -0.47
C GLU A 137 18.87 7.69 -1.51
N GLU A 138 19.58 6.82 -2.22
CA GLU A 138 18.96 5.84 -3.10
C GLU A 138 18.45 4.65 -2.28
N TRP A 139 17.15 4.43 -2.30
CA TRP A 139 16.55 3.26 -1.68
C TRP A 139 16.02 2.32 -2.75
N ARG A 140 16.42 1.05 -2.71
CA ARG A 140 15.83 -0.01 -3.53
C ARG A 140 14.46 -0.38 -2.96
N VAL A 141 13.40 0.00 -3.66
CA VAL A 141 12.06 -0.49 -3.33
C VAL A 141 11.99 -1.94 -3.75
N GLY A 142 12.04 -2.85 -2.78
CA GLY A 142 11.73 -4.26 -3.02
C GLY A 142 10.34 -4.40 -3.64
N ASN A 143 10.12 -5.45 -4.43
CA ASN A 143 8.79 -5.75 -4.94
C ASN A 143 7.79 -5.76 -3.79
N ARG A 144 6.57 -5.24 -4.03
CA ARG A 144 5.52 -5.31 -3.03
C ARG A 144 5.36 -6.76 -2.57
N PRO A 145 5.12 -7.02 -1.28
CA PRO A 145 4.84 -8.37 -0.81
C PRO A 145 3.74 -9.01 -1.67
N LEU A 146 3.86 -10.32 -1.95
CA LEU A 146 2.87 -11.08 -2.72
C LEU A 146 1.43 -10.90 -2.19
N ASP A 147 1.31 -10.64 -0.89
CA ASP A 147 0.04 -10.41 -0.19
C ASP A 147 -0.61 -9.06 -0.54
N GLU A 148 0.16 -8.06 -1.02
CA GLU A 148 -0.35 -6.76 -1.51
C GLU A 148 -0.49 -6.71 -3.05
N ASP A 149 0.21 -7.58 -3.78
CA ASP A 149 0.17 -7.66 -5.24
C ASP A 149 0.39 -9.11 -5.70
N ALA A 150 -0.71 -9.80 -6.04
CA ALA A 150 -0.71 -11.20 -6.48
C ALA A 150 0.13 -11.45 -7.74
N LEU A 151 0.49 -10.40 -8.50
CA LEU A 151 1.33 -10.48 -9.70
C LEU A 151 2.77 -10.01 -9.46
N ALA A 152 3.17 -9.75 -8.21
CA ALA A 152 4.52 -9.26 -7.87
C ALA A 152 5.66 -10.17 -8.38
N HIS A 153 5.41 -11.47 -8.56
CA HIS A 153 6.36 -12.46 -9.07
C HIS A 153 6.55 -12.41 -10.59
N THR A 154 5.66 -11.74 -11.33
CA THR A 154 5.73 -11.62 -12.80
C THR A 154 6.51 -10.39 -13.27
N ARG A 155 6.88 -9.48 -12.35
CA ARG A 155 7.57 -8.23 -12.68
C ARG A 155 9.04 -8.34 -12.33
N THR A 156 9.88 -8.21 -13.34
CA THR A 156 11.32 -8.04 -13.18
C THR A 156 11.61 -6.59 -12.77
N THR A 157 12.55 -6.41 -11.84
CA THR A 157 13.18 -5.16 -11.37
C THR A 157 12.49 -4.42 -10.21
N GLY A 158 13.20 -4.39 -9.07
CA GLY A 158 12.96 -3.43 -8.01
C GLY A 158 13.27 -2.03 -8.51
N THR A 159 12.36 -1.09 -8.28
CA THR A 159 12.55 0.30 -8.68
C THR A 159 13.42 1.00 -7.65
N THR A 160 14.54 1.58 -8.05
CA THR A 160 15.26 2.52 -7.18
C THR A 160 14.43 3.79 -7.08
N LYS A 161 14.14 4.22 -5.85
CA LYS A 161 13.53 5.52 -5.59
C LYS A 161 14.49 6.34 -4.77
N GLU A 162 14.69 7.59 -5.19
CA GLU A 162 15.34 8.58 -4.36
C GLU A 162 14.44 8.90 -3.16
N LYS A 163 15.04 8.93 -1.97
CA LYS A 163 14.39 9.32 -0.75
C LYS A 163 15.10 10.53 -0.16
N ASP A 164 14.30 11.43 0.37
CA ASP A 164 14.76 12.53 1.21
C ASP A 164 15.01 12.00 2.64
N PRO A 165 16.26 12.04 3.14
CA PRO A 165 16.60 11.50 4.45
C PRO A 165 15.94 12.25 5.61
N LEU A 166 15.57 13.53 5.43
CA LEU A 166 14.93 14.32 6.49
C LEU A 166 13.45 13.97 6.69
N LEU A 167 12.83 13.21 5.78
CA LEU A 167 11.42 12.87 5.90
C LEU A 167 11.18 11.81 6.99
N ARG A 168 10.33 12.16 7.95
CA ARG A 168 9.95 11.33 9.09
C ARG A 168 9.11 10.13 8.64
N LYS A 169 9.23 8.99 9.32
CA LYS A 169 8.45 7.78 9.03
C LYS A 169 6.97 8.00 9.41
N VAL A 170 6.08 7.93 8.43
CA VAL A 170 4.62 8.00 8.65
C VAL A 170 4.02 6.63 8.40
N GLY A 171 3.24 6.13 9.37
CA GLY A 171 2.47 4.89 9.19
C GLY A 171 1.44 5.03 8.06
N ARG A 172 1.22 3.96 7.28
CA ARG A 172 0.11 3.95 6.32
C ARG A 172 -1.20 3.86 7.11
N ASN A 173 -2.06 4.87 6.99
CA ASN A 173 -3.47 4.73 7.36
C ASN A 173 -4.16 3.87 6.30
N VAL A 174 -3.98 2.55 6.38
CA VAL A 174 -4.74 1.60 5.57
C VAL A 174 -6.16 1.57 6.13
N VAL A 175 -6.97 2.52 5.69
CA VAL A 175 -8.41 2.49 5.93
C VAL A 175 -8.94 1.30 5.14
N VAL A 176 -9.34 0.24 5.83
CA VAL A 176 -10.05 -0.88 5.22
C VAL A 176 -11.30 -0.31 4.56
N ARG A 177 -11.38 -0.39 3.23
CA ARG A 177 -12.54 0.06 2.45
C ARG A 177 -13.37 -1.16 2.08
N PRO A 178 -14.32 -1.59 2.93
CA PRO A 178 -15.19 -2.69 2.57
C PRO A 178 -15.98 -2.32 1.31
N LEU A 179 -16.03 -3.22 0.34
CA LEU A 179 -16.87 -3.05 -0.84
C LEU A 179 -18.33 -2.92 -0.41
N GLN A 180 -18.98 -1.84 -0.81
CA GLN A 180 -20.40 -1.65 -0.57
C GLN A 180 -21.22 -2.62 -1.45
N LEU A 181 -22.40 -3.02 -0.97
CA LEU A 181 -23.25 -3.99 -1.67
C LEU A 181 -23.57 -3.56 -3.12
N ALA A 182 -23.74 -2.26 -3.37
CA ALA A 182 -23.94 -1.71 -4.72
C ALA A 182 -22.72 -1.91 -5.63
N GLN A 183 -21.51 -1.76 -5.09
CA GLN A 183 -20.25 -1.98 -5.83
C GLN A 183 -20.04 -3.47 -6.10
N VAL A 184 -20.33 -4.32 -5.12
CA VAL A 184 -20.34 -5.79 -5.31
C VAL A 184 -21.27 -6.15 -6.45
N ARG A 185 -22.53 -5.69 -6.45
CA ARG A 185 -23.48 -5.96 -7.55
C ARG A 185 -22.96 -5.53 -8.93
N LYS A 186 -22.31 -4.36 -9.03
CA LYS A 186 -21.70 -3.89 -10.29
C LYS A 186 -20.59 -4.83 -10.77
N LEU A 187 -19.71 -5.26 -9.87
CA LEU A 187 -18.64 -6.21 -10.19
C LEU A 187 -19.20 -7.57 -10.61
N LEU A 188 -20.22 -8.05 -9.92
CA LEU A 188 -20.88 -9.32 -10.22
C LEU A 188 -21.58 -9.34 -11.58
N ASN A 189 -21.98 -8.17 -12.10
CA ASN A 189 -22.56 -8.03 -13.45
C ASN A 189 -21.51 -8.09 -14.57
N ILE A 190 -20.23 -7.88 -14.26
CA ILE A 190 -19.13 -7.93 -15.24
C ILE A 190 -18.48 -9.32 -15.26
N ALA A 191 -18.60 -10.09 -14.17
CA ALA A 191 -18.10 -11.47 -14.07
C ALA A 191 -18.92 -12.43 -14.95
N GLY A 192 -18.55 -12.57 -16.22
CA GLY A 192 -19.33 -13.24 -17.27
C GLY A 192 -19.81 -14.66 -16.94
N GLU A 193 -18.98 -15.51 -16.33
CA GLU A 193 -19.36 -16.87 -15.94
C GLU A 193 -20.48 -16.89 -14.89
N ARG A 194 -20.49 -15.90 -13.99
CA ARG A 194 -21.50 -15.74 -12.96
C ARG A 194 -22.83 -15.30 -13.55
N VAL A 195 -22.80 -14.31 -14.45
CA VAL A 195 -23.99 -13.81 -15.16
C VAL A 195 -24.65 -14.94 -15.96
N GLU A 196 -23.86 -15.77 -16.65
CA GLU A 196 -24.38 -16.91 -17.40
C GLU A 196 -24.98 -17.99 -16.46
N SER A 197 -24.37 -18.21 -15.29
CA SER A 197 -24.93 -19.11 -14.27
C SER A 197 -26.26 -18.61 -13.72
N GLU A 198 -26.38 -17.31 -13.41
CA GLU A 198 -27.65 -16.70 -12.98
C GLU A 198 -28.73 -16.77 -14.06
N ARG A 199 -28.37 -16.44 -15.30
CA ARG A 199 -29.29 -16.48 -16.44
C ARG A 199 -29.86 -17.89 -16.62
N ARG A 200 -29.01 -18.92 -16.59
CA ARG A 200 -29.43 -20.32 -16.70
C ARG A 200 -30.22 -20.79 -15.50
N GLY A 201 -29.80 -20.42 -14.28
CA GLY A 201 -30.52 -20.73 -13.04
C GLY A 201 -31.92 -20.13 -13.00
N LYS A 202 -32.09 -18.89 -13.46
CA LYS A 202 -33.39 -18.21 -13.57
C LYS A 202 -34.27 -18.85 -14.64
N LYS A 203 -33.73 -19.06 -15.85
CA LYS A 203 -34.49 -19.58 -17.01
C LYS A 203 -34.92 -21.04 -16.84
N LYS A 204 -34.08 -21.90 -16.27
CA LYS A 204 -34.37 -23.34 -16.17
C LYS A 204 -35.00 -23.77 -14.84
N ARG A 205 -34.81 -23.01 -13.75
CA ARG A 205 -35.01 -23.54 -12.38
C ARG A 205 -35.51 -22.52 -11.34
N GLY A 206 -35.84 -21.29 -11.74
CA GLY A 206 -36.38 -20.28 -10.81
C GLY A 206 -35.43 -19.87 -9.67
N ALA A 207 -34.11 -19.91 -9.90
CA ALA A 207 -33.15 -19.50 -8.87
C ALA A 207 -33.33 -18.04 -8.45
N LYS A 208 -33.32 -17.76 -7.14
CA LYS A 208 -33.43 -16.41 -6.59
C LYS A 208 -32.12 -15.62 -6.79
N PRO A 209 -32.18 -14.30 -6.97
CA PRO A 209 -30.99 -13.46 -6.99
C PRO A 209 -30.18 -13.62 -5.70
N THR A 210 -28.86 -13.69 -5.81
CA THR A 210 -27.96 -13.84 -4.66
C THR A 210 -26.77 -12.89 -4.77
N THR A 211 -26.21 -12.49 -3.63
CA THR A 211 -24.99 -11.67 -3.56
C THR A 211 -23.72 -12.52 -3.50
N ALA A 212 -23.84 -13.85 -3.51
CA ALA A 212 -22.70 -14.76 -3.54
C ALA A 212 -21.84 -14.53 -4.79
N LEU A 213 -20.52 -14.46 -4.58
CA LEU A 213 -19.55 -14.27 -5.65
C LEU A 213 -19.45 -15.51 -6.55
N PHE A 214 -19.37 -16.69 -5.95
CA PHE A 214 -19.23 -17.95 -6.68
C PHE A 214 -20.55 -18.71 -6.71
N LEU A 215 -20.99 -19.04 -7.92
CA LEU A 215 -22.21 -19.82 -8.18
C LEU A 215 -21.84 -21.17 -8.78
N GLY A 216 -22.78 -22.12 -8.71
CA GLY A 216 -22.63 -23.39 -9.42
C GLY A 216 -22.43 -23.16 -10.92
N HIS A 217 -21.63 -24.00 -11.58
CA HIS A 217 -21.33 -23.88 -13.01
C HIS A 217 -22.63 -23.80 -13.85
N PRO A 218 -22.69 -23.01 -14.95
CA PRO A 218 -23.90 -22.85 -15.76
C PRO A 218 -24.44 -24.17 -16.36
N GLY A 219 -23.58 -25.17 -16.53
CA GLY A 219 -23.97 -26.52 -16.98
C GLY A 219 -24.53 -27.44 -15.88
N SER A 220 -24.43 -27.06 -14.60
CA SER A 220 -24.76 -27.93 -13.47
C SER A 220 -26.24 -27.84 -13.05
N LYS A 221 -26.72 -28.85 -12.30
CA LYS A 221 -28.04 -28.83 -11.66
C LYS A 221 -28.19 -27.69 -10.61
N ALA A 222 -27.08 -27.11 -10.19
CA ALA A 222 -26.99 -26.03 -9.20
C ALA A 222 -26.72 -24.65 -9.81
N ALA A 223 -26.85 -24.47 -11.14
CA ALA A 223 -26.70 -23.18 -11.79
C ALA A 223 -27.56 -22.09 -11.12
N GLY A 224 -26.96 -20.92 -10.89
CA GLY A 224 -27.58 -19.78 -10.21
C GLY A 224 -27.66 -19.88 -8.68
N LYS A 225 -27.27 -21.00 -8.07
CA LYS A 225 -27.19 -21.15 -6.61
C LYS A 225 -25.76 -20.91 -6.13
N PRO A 226 -25.55 -20.41 -4.90
CA PRO A 226 -24.22 -20.34 -4.28
C PRO A 226 -23.54 -21.70 -4.30
N ILE A 227 -22.25 -21.70 -4.64
CA ILE A 227 -21.47 -22.94 -4.62
C ILE A 227 -21.35 -23.48 -3.19
N SER A 228 -21.50 -24.81 -3.02
CA SER A 228 -21.39 -25.44 -1.71
C SER A 228 -19.96 -25.86 -1.40
N ARG A 229 -19.63 -25.99 -0.10
CA ARG A 229 -18.31 -26.51 0.34
C ARG A 229 -17.99 -27.88 -0.26
N SER A 230 -18.98 -28.77 -0.29
CA SER A 230 -18.84 -30.11 -0.89
C SER A 230 -18.58 -30.04 -2.40
N ALA A 231 -19.16 -29.07 -3.12
CA ALA A 231 -18.88 -28.89 -4.53
C ALA A 231 -17.42 -28.44 -4.77
N VAL A 232 -16.93 -27.50 -3.96
CA VAL A 232 -15.51 -27.05 -4.02
C VAL A 232 -14.57 -28.23 -3.75
N GLN A 233 -14.84 -29.00 -2.70
CA GLN A 233 -14.05 -30.18 -2.35
C GLN A 233 -14.03 -31.20 -3.50
N LYS A 234 -15.18 -31.52 -4.11
CA LYS A 234 -15.25 -32.45 -5.24
C LYS A 234 -14.55 -31.94 -6.50
N MET A 235 -14.62 -30.65 -6.79
CA MET A 235 -13.88 -30.05 -7.91
C MET A 235 -12.38 -30.16 -7.69
N PHE A 236 -11.91 -29.97 -6.45
CA PHE A 236 -10.51 -30.14 -6.09
C PHE A 236 -10.07 -31.60 -6.21
N GLU A 237 -10.84 -32.54 -5.65
CA GLU A 237 -10.56 -33.99 -5.78
C GLU A 237 -10.50 -34.44 -7.25
N LEU A 238 -11.40 -33.90 -8.10
CA LEU A 238 -11.38 -34.17 -9.53
C LEU A 238 -10.09 -33.65 -10.17
N ALA A 239 -9.65 -32.44 -9.84
CA ALA A 239 -8.42 -31.87 -10.35
C ALA A 239 -7.19 -32.68 -9.93
N CYS A 240 -7.13 -33.12 -8.66
CA CYS A 240 -6.08 -34.03 -8.17
C CYS A 240 -6.04 -35.34 -8.97
N ARG A 241 -7.20 -35.98 -9.20
CA ARG A 241 -7.29 -37.20 -10.01
C ARG A 241 -6.83 -36.99 -11.46
N GLN A 242 -7.27 -35.91 -12.09
CA GLN A 242 -6.85 -35.56 -13.46
C GLN A 242 -5.35 -35.26 -13.56
N SER A 243 -4.74 -34.85 -12.46
CA SER A 243 -3.31 -34.54 -12.38
C SER A 243 -2.46 -35.72 -11.90
N GLY A 244 -3.07 -36.90 -11.65
CA GLY A 244 -2.38 -38.08 -11.12
C GLY A 244 -1.99 -37.99 -9.64
N ILE A 245 -2.50 -37.00 -8.90
CA ILE A 245 -2.22 -36.79 -7.48
C ILE A 245 -3.24 -37.59 -6.66
N VAL A 246 -3.03 -38.90 -6.61
CA VAL A 246 -3.96 -39.86 -6.00
C VAL A 246 -3.23 -40.82 -5.05
N GLU A 247 -3.98 -41.35 -4.09
CA GLU A 247 -3.55 -42.43 -3.22
C GLU A 247 -4.48 -43.62 -3.42
N GLU A 248 -3.90 -44.82 -3.34
CA GLU A 248 -4.60 -46.09 -3.46
C GLU A 248 -4.59 -46.80 -2.11
N PHE A 249 -5.76 -47.26 -1.68
CA PHE A 249 -5.86 -48.05 -0.46
C PHE A 249 -6.73 -49.27 -0.69
N GLU A 250 -6.36 -50.38 -0.06
CA GLU A 250 -7.17 -51.58 -0.03
C GLU A 250 -8.33 -51.38 0.95
N VAL A 251 -9.55 -51.47 0.44
CA VAL A 251 -10.76 -51.45 1.25
C VAL A 251 -11.35 -52.86 1.27
N ALA A 252 -11.41 -53.45 2.45
CA ALA A 252 -12.10 -54.71 2.67
C ALA A 252 -13.62 -54.47 2.74
N ASP A 253 -14.37 -55.14 1.89
CA ASP A 253 -15.83 -55.14 1.94
C ASP A 253 -16.29 -56.04 3.11
N LEU A 254 -16.94 -55.41 4.10
CA LEU A 254 -17.39 -56.05 5.33
C LEU A 254 -18.46 -57.13 5.10
N GLU A 255 -19.18 -57.08 3.97
CA GLU A 255 -20.24 -58.05 3.66
C GLU A 255 -19.74 -59.23 2.81
N THR A 256 -18.71 -59.02 1.97
CA THR A 256 -18.26 -60.04 1.00
C THR A 256 -16.85 -60.57 1.26
N GLY A 257 -16.09 -59.97 2.19
CA GLY A 257 -14.72 -60.37 2.53
C GLY A 257 -13.69 -60.12 1.42
N LYS A 258 -14.10 -59.49 0.31
CA LYS A 258 -13.21 -59.18 -0.82
C LYS A 258 -12.56 -57.82 -0.62
N THR A 259 -11.27 -57.74 -0.93
CA THR A 259 -10.52 -56.48 -0.95
C THR A 259 -10.65 -55.85 -2.33
N HIS A 260 -10.93 -54.55 -2.36
CA HIS A 260 -10.95 -53.74 -3.57
C HIS A 260 -10.02 -52.54 -3.39
N ILE A 261 -9.22 -52.24 -4.42
CA ILE A 261 -8.37 -51.05 -4.45
C ILE A 261 -9.25 -49.84 -4.73
N LYS A 262 -9.23 -48.86 -3.84
CA LYS A 262 -9.95 -47.60 -4.00
C LYS A 262 -8.94 -46.47 -4.19
N THR A 263 -9.03 -45.82 -5.35
CA THR A 263 -8.24 -44.61 -5.67
C THR A 263 -8.98 -43.37 -5.18
N VAL A 264 -8.33 -42.55 -4.36
CA VAL A 264 -8.84 -41.24 -3.93
C VAL A 264 -7.82 -40.14 -4.19
N ALA A 265 -8.24 -38.87 -4.10
CA ALA A 265 -7.28 -37.77 -4.18
C ALA A 265 -6.35 -37.80 -2.96
N ALA A 266 -5.05 -37.64 -3.17
CA ALA A 266 -4.06 -37.59 -2.09
C ALA A 266 -4.24 -36.36 -1.18
N HIS A 267 -4.91 -35.32 -1.70
CA HIS A 267 -5.10 -34.06 -1.00
C HIS A 267 -6.54 -33.59 -0.98
N SER A 268 -6.87 -32.88 0.10
CA SER A 268 -8.13 -32.15 0.29
C SER A 268 -7.99 -30.66 -0.03
N PHE A 269 -9.11 -29.97 -0.23
CA PHE A 269 -9.08 -28.51 -0.43
C PHE A 269 -8.53 -27.78 0.82
N HIS A 270 -8.66 -28.39 2.01
CA HIS A 270 -8.09 -27.84 3.25
C HIS A 270 -6.55 -27.85 3.23
N ASP A 271 -5.94 -28.78 2.50
CA ASP A 271 -4.49 -28.92 2.42
C ASP A 271 -3.85 -27.72 1.71
N LEU A 272 -4.58 -27.01 0.85
CA LEU A 272 -4.14 -25.74 0.30
C LEU A 272 -3.94 -24.67 1.37
N ARG A 273 -4.77 -24.68 2.42
CA ARG A 273 -4.61 -23.77 3.57
C ARG A 273 -3.36 -24.15 4.36
N HIS A 274 -3.09 -25.44 4.54
CA HIS A 274 -1.85 -25.91 5.15
C HIS A 274 -0.62 -25.52 4.32
N ASN A 275 -0.68 -25.71 3.00
CA ASN A 275 0.40 -25.34 2.09
C ASN A 275 0.69 -23.84 2.14
N CYS A 276 -0.34 -22.99 2.08
CA CYS A 276 -0.20 -21.54 2.22
C CYS A 276 0.50 -21.14 3.54
N ALA A 277 0.15 -21.80 4.64
CA ALA A 277 0.76 -21.55 5.95
C ALA A 277 2.26 -21.92 5.96
N VAL A 278 2.60 -23.11 5.47
CA VAL A 278 3.98 -23.62 5.41
C VAL A 278 4.84 -22.76 4.49
N LEU A 279 4.37 -22.46 3.28
CA LEU A 279 5.11 -21.61 2.33
C LEU A 279 5.30 -20.18 2.85
N THR A 280 4.28 -19.59 3.47
CA THR A 280 4.40 -18.27 4.09
C THR A 280 5.44 -18.28 5.21
N TYR A 281 5.45 -19.33 6.05
CA TYR A 281 6.46 -19.47 7.10
C TYR A 281 7.89 -19.50 6.54
N HIS A 282 8.15 -20.34 5.52
CA HIS A 282 9.48 -20.45 4.92
C HIS A 282 9.92 -19.16 4.22
N ALA A 283 9.00 -18.47 3.53
CA ALA A 283 9.28 -17.18 2.91
C ALA A 283 9.65 -16.10 3.94
N GLU A 284 8.91 -16.00 5.04
CA GLU A 284 9.19 -15.05 6.11
C GLU A 284 10.51 -15.36 6.83
N LYS A 285 10.83 -16.64 7.04
CA LYS A 285 12.11 -17.07 7.59
C LYS A 285 13.28 -16.72 6.66
N ALA A 286 13.12 -16.92 5.35
CA ALA A 286 14.12 -16.53 4.35
C ALA A 286 14.33 -15.01 4.29
N ASN A 287 13.30 -14.22 4.60
CA ASN A 287 13.38 -12.76 4.70
C ASN A 287 13.98 -12.27 6.03
N GLY A 288 14.43 -13.16 6.91
CA GLY A 288 15.03 -12.80 8.19
C GLY A 288 14.03 -12.32 9.25
N ASN A 289 12.74 -12.62 9.09
CA ASN A 289 11.75 -12.31 10.11
C ASN A 289 12.00 -13.20 11.35
N PRO A 290 12.21 -12.62 12.55
CA PRO A 290 12.43 -13.40 13.76
C PRO A 290 11.16 -14.11 14.26
N GLU A 291 9.98 -13.69 13.81
CA GLU A 291 8.69 -14.21 14.29
C GLU A 291 7.70 -14.54 13.15
N PRO A 292 8.08 -15.42 12.20
CA PRO A 292 7.28 -15.74 11.02
C PRO A 292 5.89 -16.32 11.36
N TRP A 293 5.76 -17.01 12.50
CA TRP A 293 4.48 -17.56 12.97
C TRP A 293 3.43 -16.50 13.30
N LYS A 294 3.82 -15.27 13.68
CA LYS A 294 2.88 -14.18 13.93
C LYS A 294 2.23 -13.71 12.63
N ILE A 295 3.01 -13.65 11.54
CA ILE A 295 2.49 -13.32 10.20
C ILE A 295 1.52 -14.40 9.74
N VAL A 296 1.89 -15.67 9.88
CA VAL A 296 1.01 -16.80 9.56
C VAL A 296 -0.28 -16.77 10.41
N GLN A 297 -0.19 -16.48 11.70
CA GLN A 297 -1.35 -16.37 12.58
C GLN A 297 -2.33 -15.28 12.11
N VAL A 298 -1.82 -14.08 11.82
CA VAL A 298 -2.62 -12.95 11.34
C VAL A 298 -3.27 -13.29 10.00
N LYS A 299 -2.51 -13.88 9.07
CA LYS A 299 -2.98 -14.26 7.74
C LYS A 299 -4.07 -15.35 7.77
N LEU A 300 -4.00 -16.27 8.72
CA LEU A 300 -4.98 -17.35 8.88
C LEU A 300 -6.13 -16.99 9.85
N GLY A 301 -6.07 -15.84 10.52
CA GLY A 301 -7.11 -15.35 11.43
C GLY A 301 -7.23 -16.19 12.72
N HIS A 302 -6.15 -16.78 13.21
CA HIS A 302 -6.20 -17.58 14.43
C HIS A 302 -6.14 -16.70 15.69
N LYS A 303 -7.07 -16.92 16.62
CA LYS A 303 -7.13 -16.20 17.90
C LYS A 303 -5.92 -16.47 18.80
N SER A 304 -5.26 -17.61 18.64
CA SER A 304 -4.11 -18.02 19.44
C SER A 304 -2.95 -18.45 18.54
N VAL A 305 -1.74 -18.03 18.91
CA VAL A 305 -0.48 -18.49 18.30
C VAL A 305 -0.37 -20.01 18.43
N LYS A 306 -0.80 -20.57 19.56
CA LYS A 306 -0.76 -22.01 19.84
C LYS A 306 -1.48 -22.84 18.77
N VAL A 307 -2.66 -22.41 18.31
CA VAL A 307 -3.41 -23.07 17.22
C VAL A 307 -2.63 -23.05 15.91
N THR A 308 -1.90 -21.97 15.64
CA THR A 308 -1.05 -21.84 14.44
C THR A 308 0.16 -22.75 14.53
N MET A 309 0.78 -22.84 15.71
CA MET A 309 1.94 -23.71 15.93
C MET A 309 1.54 -25.19 15.88
N ASP A 310 0.51 -25.59 16.64
CA ASP A 310 0.10 -27.00 16.77
C ASP A 310 -0.49 -27.58 15.49
N THR A 311 -1.12 -26.76 14.64
CA THR A 311 -1.83 -27.23 13.43
C THR A 311 -0.96 -27.17 12.16
N TYR A 312 0.09 -26.35 12.13
CA TYR A 312 0.86 -26.08 10.90
C TYR A 312 2.38 -26.25 11.06
N LEU A 313 2.95 -25.94 12.23
CA LEU A 313 4.42 -26.05 12.44
C LEU A 313 4.89 -27.48 12.71
N ALA A 314 4.00 -28.39 13.12
CA ALA A 314 4.32 -29.81 13.24
C ALA A 314 4.81 -30.44 11.93
N HIS A 315 4.47 -29.85 10.77
CA HIS A 315 4.91 -30.31 9.45
C HIS A 315 6.08 -29.50 8.88
N VAL A 316 6.41 -28.34 9.47
CA VAL A 316 7.55 -27.51 9.04
C VAL A 316 8.89 -28.18 9.38
N GLU A 317 8.93 -29.02 10.42
CA GLU A 317 10.10 -29.85 10.73
C GLU A 317 10.35 -30.95 9.69
N ILE A 318 9.34 -31.36 8.91
CA ILE A 318 9.44 -32.46 7.94
C ILE A 318 10.06 -31.97 6.61
N PHE A 319 9.90 -30.69 6.26
CA PHE A 319 10.43 -30.10 5.02
C PHE A 319 11.74 -29.33 5.19
N GLY A 320 12.29 -29.27 6.40
CA GLY A 320 13.60 -28.67 6.66
C GLY A 320 14.73 -29.67 6.43
N GLU A 321 15.52 -29.50 5.37
CA GLU A 321 16.79 -30.22 5.20
C GLU A 321 17.69 -30.02 6.44
N LYS A 322 17.86 -31.11 7.18
CA LYS A 322 18.87 -31.47 8.19
C LYS A 322 19.61 -30.36 8.98
N GLN A 323 19.62 -30.62 10.30
CA GLN A 323 20.56 -30.23 11.37
C GLN A 323 20.30 -28.93 12.12
N GLY A 324 19.93 -29.10 13.40
CA GLY A 324 20.01 -28.05 14.42
C GLY A 324 18.74 -27.95 15.26
N LEU A 325 18.62 -28.84 16.26
CA LEU A 325 17.57 -28.82 17.27
C LEU A 325 17.38 -27.42 17.87
N THR A 326 16.17 -26.90 17.77
CA THR A 326 15.59 -26.13 18.87
C THR A 326 14.10 -26.43 18.92
N ASP A 327 13.73 -27.34 19.83
CA ASP A 327 12.34 -27.58 20.18
C ASP A 327 11.76 -26.27 20.72
N ILE A 328 10.93 -25.62 19.89
CA ILE A 328 10.34 -24.30 20.17
C ILE A 328 9.48 -24.36 21.43
N ARG A 329 8.90 -25.53 21.77
CA ARG A 329 8.11 -25.72 23.01
C ARG A 329 8.95 -25.47 24.25
N ARG A 330 10.20 -25.95 24.21
CA ARG A 330 11.20 -25.77 25.27
C ARG A 330 11.65 -24.31 25.41
N LEU A 331 11.60 -23.52 24.34
CA LEU A 331 12.03 -22.12 24.33
C LEU A 331 10.96 -21.16 24.86
N ILE A 332 9.69 -21.58 24.89
CA ILE A 332 8.54 -20.79 25.37
C ILE A 332 7.90 -21.34 26.66
N GLY A 333 8.51 -22.37 27.27
CA GLY A 333 8.11 -22.90 28.57
C GLY A 333 6.80 -23.71 28.57
N LEU A 334 6.50 -24.39 27.46
CA LEU A 334 5.32 -25.28 27.32
C LEU A 334 5.71 -26.76 27.29
#